data_AF-A0A2L2YNL4-F1
#
_entry.id   AF-A0A2L2YNL4-F1
#
_cell.length_a   1.000
_cell.length_b   1.000
_cell.length_c   1.000
_cell.angle_alpha   90.00
_cell.angle_beta   90.00
_cell.angle_gamma   90.00
#
_symmetry.space_group_name_H-M   'P 1'
#
loop_
_entity.id
_entity.type
_entity.pdbx_description
1 polymer ?
#
loop_
_entity_poly.entity_id
_entity_poly.type
_entity_poly.pdbx_seq_one_letter_code
_entity_poly.pdbx_strand_id
1 'polypeptide(L)'
;LLHLIPECEEKGDYAALQCFTANDWCVCCRRNGDNINTPSKHIKACDCVRQQDDAITAGDTDIPKCDKNGYLQSKQCSNDERWCVDKNGKV
;
A
#
# COMPACT_ATOMS: atom_id res chain seq x y z
N LEU A 1 -18.70 16.83 7.30
CA LEU A 1 -19.01 15.51 6.71
C LEU A 1 -17.69 14.88 6.27
N LEU A 2 -17.41 13.65 6.65
CA LEU A 2 -16.23 12.92 6.16
C LEU A 2 -16.53 12.53 4.70
N HIS A 3 -15.85 13.14 3.74
CA HIS A 3 -16.09 12.92 2.32
C HIS A 3 -14.83 12.34 1.68
N LEU A 4 -15.00 11.31 0.85
CA LEU A 4 -13.92 10.65 0.12
C LEU A 4 -14.30 10.72 -1.37
N ILE A 5 -13.47 11.39 -2.16
CA ILE A 5 -13.56 11.34 -3.62
C ILE A 5 -12.53 10.32 -4.07
N PRO A 6 -12.95 9.18 -4.65
CA PRO A 6 -12.00 8.17 -5.05
C PRO A 6 -11.00 8.70 -6.09
N GLU A 7 -9.73 8.43 -5.86
CA GLU A 7 -8.68 8.58 -6.85
C GLU A 7 -8.56 7.28 -7.67
N CYS A 8 -8.37 7.42 -8.97
CA CYS A 8 -8.24 6.29 -9.89
C CYS A 8 -6.88 6.33 -10.58
N GLU A 9 -6.36 5.15 -10.89
CA GLU A 9 -5.21 4.98 -11.77
C GLU A 9 -5.63 5.18 -13.24
N GLU A 10 -4.66 5.32 -14.14
CA GLU A 10 -4.89 5.57 -15.57
C GLU A 10 -5.82 4.53 -16.22
N LYS A 11 -5.75 3.28 -15.77
CA LYS A 11 -6.57 2.17 -16.30
C LYS A 11 -7.98 2.10 -15.70
N GLY A 12 -8.31 2.98 -14.76
CA GLY A 12 -9.62 3.05 -14.11
C GLY A 12 -9.75 2.24 -12.82
N ASP A 13 -8.71 1.52 -12.40
CA ASP A 13 -8.65 0.88 -11.09
C ASP A 13 -8.60 1.94 -9.98
N TYR A 14 -9.08 1.60 -8.78
CA TYR A 14 -8.89 2.45 -7.61
C TYR A 14 -7.39 2.58 -7.30
N ALA A 15 -6.93 3.82 -7.10
CA ALA A 15 -5.58 4.07 -6.62
C ALA A 15 -5.36 3.40 -5.26
N ALA A 16 -4.15 2.89 -5.02
CA ALA A 16 -3.84 2.15 -3.80
C ALA A 16 -4.10 2.97 -2.54
N LEU A 17 -3.85 4.28 -2.58
CA LEU A 17 -4.03 5.22 -1.48
C LEU A 17 -5.29 6.05 -1.73
N GLN A 18 -6.21 6.05 -0.77
CA GLN A 18 -7.41 6.90 -0.81
C GLN A 18 -7.44 7.79 0.44
N CYS A 19 -7.55 9.10 0.26
CA CYS A 19 -7.55 10.07 1.35
C CYS A 19 -8.87 10.84 1.44
N PHE A 20 -9.31 11.14 2.67
CA PHE A 20 -10.55 11.88 2.89
C PHE A 20 -10.32 13.38 2.64
N THR A 21 -11.20 14.04 1.90
CA THR A 21 -10.99 15.45 1.49
C THR A 21 -11.08 16.44 2.65
N ALA A 22 -11.65 16.03 3.78
CA ALA A 22 -11.88 16.89 4.94
C ALA A 22 -10.80 16.77 6.03
N ASN A 23 -9.87 15.81 5.93
CA ASN A 23 -8.81 15.61 6.93
C ASN A 23 -7.68 14.70 6.43
N ASP A 24 -6.63 14.54 7.22
CA ASP A 24 -5.43 13.78 6.81
C ASP A 24 -5.55 12.26 7.00
N TRP A 25 -6.76 11.72 7.08
CA TRP A 25 -6.95 10.27 7.14
C TRP A 25 -6.85 9.70 5.73
N CYS A 26 -6.14 8.58 5.61
CA CYS A 26 -6.08 7.82 4.38
C CYS A 26 -6.31 6.34 4.66
N VAL A 27 -6.60 5.56 3.63
CA VAL A 27 -6.83 4.12 3.67
C VAL A 27 -6.17 3.48 2.45
N CYS A 28 -5.67 2.25 2.62
CA CYS A 28 -5.16 1.46 1.50
C CYS A 28 -6.27 0.59 0.91
N CYS A 29 -6.37 0.59 -0.41
CA CYS A 29 -7.44 -0.10 -1.15
C CYS A 29 -6.87 -1.09 -2.17
N ARG A 30 -7.61 -2.17 -2.40
CA ARG A 30 -7.45 -3.06 -3.56
C ARG A 30 -7.91 -2.34 -4.83
N ARG A 31 -7.57 -2.90 -6.00
CA ARG A 31 -7.96 -2.33 -7.32
C ARG A 31 -9.47 -2.22 -7.51
N ASN A 32 -10.26 -3.08 -6.85
CA ASN A 32 -11.72 -3.05 -6.87
C ASN A 32 -12.35 -2.05 -5.87
N GLY A 33 -11.52 -1.36 -5.06
CA GLY A 33 -11.97 -0.39 -4.05
C GLY A 33 -12.14 -0.96 -2.64
N ASP A 34 -11.95 -2.26 -2.41
CA ASP A 34 -12.04 -2.84 -1.07
C ASP A 34 -10.90 -2.35 -0.18
N ASN A 35 -11.22 -1.98 1.05
CA ASN A 35 -10.21 -1.54 2.01
C ASN A 35 -9.36 -2.73 2.50
N ILE A 36 -8.04 -2.58 2.45
CA ILE A 36 -7.07 -3.54 3.00
C ILE A 36 -6.91 -3.31 4.50
N ASN A 37 -6.92 -2.04 4.93
CA ASN A 37 -6.77 -1.65 6.33
C ASN A 37 -7.85 -0.66 6.77
N THR A 38 -7.85 -0.33 8.05
CA THR A 38 -8.69 0.76 8.55
C THR A 38 -8.05 2.11 8.24
N PRO A 39 -8.86 3.17 8.00
CA PRO A 39 -8.34 4.51 7.82
C PRO A 39 -7.41 4.94 8.95
N SER A 40 -6.34 5.68 8.64
CA SER A 40 -5.38 6.20 9.61
C SER A 40 -4.66 7.43 9.09
N LYS A 41 -4.27 8.34 10.00
CA LYS A 41 -3.43 9.50 9.67
C LYS A 41 -1.95 9.14 9.41
N HIS A 42 -1.53 7.93 9.79
CA HIS A 42 -0.15 7.47 9.59
C HIS A 42 0.09 6.92 8.19
N ILE A 43 -0.95 6.55 7.45
CA ILE A 43 -0.83 6.04 6.09
C ILE A 43 -0.40 7.20 5.18
N LYS A 44 0.69 6.98 4.44
CA LYS A 44 1.27 7.94 3.48
C LYS A 44 1.54 7.32 2.11
N ALA A 45 1.65 6.00 2.05
CA ALA A 45 1.75 5.24 0.81
C ALA A 45 1.00 3.91 0.98
N CYS A 46 0.61 3.30 -0.13
CA CYS A 46 -0.11 2.03 -0.11
C CYS A 46 0.37 1.03 -1.17
N ASP A 47 1.36 1.38 -2.00
CA ASP A 47 1.86 0.46 -3.02
C ASP A 47 2.45 -0.81 -2.42
N CYS A 48 3.26 -0.68 -1.36
CA CYS A 48 3.80 -1.84 -0.65
C CYS A 48 2.67 -2.66 0.00
N VAL A 49 1.73 -1.99 0.66
CA VAL A 49 0.62 -2.64 1.37
C VAL A 49 -0.26 -3.42 0.40
N ARG A 50 -0.52 -2.87 -0.78
CA ARG A 50 -1.29 -3.53 -1.84
C ARG A 50 -0.52 -4.71 -2.44
N GLN A 51 0.78 -4.57 -2.69
CA GLN A 51 1.62 -5.69 -3.13
C GLN A 51 1.69 -6.82 -2.10
N GLN A 52 1.76 -6.47 -0.81
CA GLN A 52 1.74 -7.43 0.29
C GLN A 52 0.40 -8.19 0.35
N ASP A 53 -0.74 -7.49 0.22
CA ASP A 53 -2.06 -8.11 0.19
C ASP A 53 -2.26 -9.01 -1.04
N ASP A 54 -1.81 -8.56 -2.22
CA ASP A 54 -1.83 -9.34 -3.47
C ASP A 54 -1.00 -10.64 -3.32
N ALA A 55 0.23 -10.55 -2.79
CA ALA A 55 1.12 -11.69 -2.58
C ALA A 55 0.57 -12.70 -1.56
N ILE A 56 0.03 -12.21 -0.44
CA ILE A 56 -0.61 -13.05 0.58
C ILE A 56 -1.82 -13.78 -0.01
N THR A 57 -2.64 -13.08 -0.79
CA THR A 57 -3.84 -13.66 -1.43
C THR A 57 -3.47 -14.71 -2.47
N ALA A 58 -2.38 -14.51 -3.21
CA ALA A 58 -1.84 -15.45 -4.18
C ALA A 58 -1.15 -16.68 -3.52
N GLY A 59 -0.78 -16.58 -2.24
CA GLY A 59 -0.04 -17.62 -1.53
C GLY A 59 1.47 -17.60 -1.83
N ASP A 60 2.01 -16.43 -2.17
CA ASP A 60 3.43 -16.26 -2.49
C ASP A 60 4.31 -16.35 -1.24
N THR A 61 5.57 -16.75 -1.44
CA THR A 61 6.58 -16.80 -0.37
C THR A 61 7.35 -15.49 -0.24
N ASP A 62 7.51 -14.74 -1.33
CA ASP A 62 8.26 -13.49 -1.37
C ASP A 62 7.36 -12.28 -1.11
N ILE A 63 6.93 -12.16 0.15
CA ILE A 63 6.03 -11.10 0.58
C ILE A 63 6.84 -9.84 0.94
N PRO A 64 6.60 -8.68 0.30
CA PRO A 64 7.31 -7.46 0.60
C PRO A 64 7.02 -6.98 2.02
N LYS A 65 8.03 -6.40 2.67
CA LYS A 65 7.89 -5.83 4.02
C LYS A 65 7.63 -4.34 3.94
N CYS A 66 6.55 -3.91 4.58
CA CYS A 66 6.14 -2.50 4.61
C CYS A 66 6.41 -1.87 5.98
N ASP A 67 6.71 -0.56 5.98
CA ASP A 67 6.75 0.23 7.20
C ASP A 67 5.34 0.62 7.65
N LYS A 68 5.23 1.22 8.83
CA LYS A 68 3.95 1.64 9.42
C LYS A 68 3.21 2.74 8.63
N ASN A 69 3.89 3.42 7.72
CA ASN A 69 3.31 4.46 6.87
C ASN A 69 2.93 3.91 5.48
N GLY A 70 3.20 2.63 5.23
CA GLY A 70 2.89 1.88 4.01
C GLY A 70 3.92 1.99 2.89
N TYR A 71 5.11 2.53 3.17
CA TYR A 71 6.26 2.44 2.27
C TYR A 71 6.94 1.07 2.39
N LEU A 72 7.80 0.73 1.43
CA LEU A 72 8.72 -0.40 1.60
C LEU A 72 9.68 -0.14 2.76
N GLN A 73 9.91 -1.17 3.58
CA GLN A 73 11.02 -1.15 4.53
C GLN A 73 12.33 -1.14 3.75
N SER A 74 13.28 -0.30 4.18
CA SER A 74 14.56 -0.17 3.47
C SER A 74 15.34 -1.47 3.37
N LYS A 75 15.11 -2.43 4.28
CA LYS A 75 15.68 -3.78 4.19
C LYS A 75 14.57 -4.76 3.81
N GLN A 76 14.71 -5.37 2.64
CA GLN A 76 13.86 -6.46 2.19
C GLN A 76 14.58 -7.79 2.40
N CYS A 77 13.79 -8.84 2.60
CA CYS A 77 14.29 -10.20 2.76
C CYS A 77 13.37 -11.16 2.01
N SER A 78 13.96 -12.01 1.18
CA SER A 78 13.40 -13.28 0.72
C SER A 78 13.95 -14.42 1.61
N ASN A 79 13.59 -15.67 1.30
CA ASN A 79 14.17 -16.86 1.91
C ASN A 79 15.70 -16.90 1.72
N ASP A 80 16.18 -16.55 0.53
CA ASP A 80 17.60 -16.71 0.15
C ASP A 80 18.36 -15.38 0.06
N GLU A 81 17.65 -14.26 -0.15
CA GLU A 81 18.28 -12.98 -0.46
C GLU A 81 17.88 -11.86 0.50
N ARG A 82 18.77 -10.88 0.64
CA ARG A 82 18.52 -9.64 1.38
C ARG A 82 19.07 -8.49 0.57
N TRP A 83 18.25 -7.46 0.39
CA TRP A 83 18.62 -6.27 -0.36
C TRP A 83 18.08 -5.01 0.30
N CYS A 84 18.66 -3.88 -0.08
CA CYS A 84 18.18 -2.59 0.34
C CYS A 84 17.28 -1.99 -0.74
N VAL A 85 16.26 -1.24 -0.35
CA VAL A 85 15.43 -0.47 -1.28
C VAL A 85 15.24 0.96 -0.78
N ASP A 86 15.06 1.90 -1.69
CA ASP A 86 14.51 3.20 -1.36
C ASP A 86 12.98 3.13 -1.15
N LYS A 87 12.37 4.26 -0.80
CA LYS A 87 10.92 4.37 -0.53
C LYS A 87 10.04 4.02 -1.74
N ASN A 88 10.59 4.04 -2.96
CA ASN A 88 9.89 3.73 -4.21
C ASN A 88 10.21 2.31 -4.71
N GLY A 89 11.01 1.54 -3.97
CA GLY A 89 11.35 0.16 -4.31
C GLY A 89 12.57 0.00 -5.22
N LYS A 90 13.37 1.06 -5.44
CA LYS A 90 14.63 0.95 -6.17
C LYS A 90 15.71 0.33 -5.28
N VAL A 91 16.37 -0.72 -5.79
CA VAL A 91 17.49 -1.44 -5.16
C VAL A 91 18.79 -0.65 -5.26
#